data_AF-X0XQ95-F1
#
_entry.id   AF-X0XQ95-F1
#
_cell.length_a   1.000
_cell.length_b   1.000
_cell.length_c   1.000
_cell.angle_alpha   90.00
_cell.angle_beta   90.00
_cell.angle_gamma   90.00
#
_symmetry.space_group_name_H-M   'P 1'
#
loop_
_entity.id
_entity.type
_entity.pdbx_description
1 polymer ?
#
loop_
_entity_poly.entity_id
_entity_poly.type
_entity_poly.pdbx_seq_one_letter_code
_entity_poly.pdbx_strand_id
1 'polypeptide(L)' 'THAVHTLNYYRNKYDINDRDFLNSLAADRLSMTLPLYPQMTDEEQEYVIAHIRELSKLCW' A
#
# COMPACT_ATOMS: atom_id res chain seq x y z
N THR A 1 1.34 -3.66 2.46
CA THR A 1 1.04 -4.92 3.17
C THR A 1 0.80 -6.01 2.15
N HIS A 2 1.77 -6.89 1.86
CA HIS A 2 1.62 -7.96 0.86
C HIS A 2 0.47 -8.90 1.27
N ALA A 3 -0.60 -8.94 0.49
CA ALA A 3 -1.75 -9.76 0.82
C ALA A 3 -1.40 -11.25 0.68
N VAL A 4 -1.52 -12.02 1.77
CA VAL A 4 -1.08 -13.42 1.85
C VAL A 4 -1.74 -14.32 0.79
N HIS A 5 -2.92 -13.94 0.29
CA HIS A 5 -3.69 -14.67 -0.71
C HIS A 5 -3.18 -14.51 -2.16
N THR A 6 -2.28 -13.57 -2.45
CA THR A 6 -1.70 -13.38 -3.80
C THR A 6 -0.37 -14.11 -4.01
N LEU A 7 0.20 -14.69 -2.95
CA LEU A 7 1.38 -15.55 -3.05
C LEU A 7 1.00 -16.90 -3.68
N ASN A 8 1.65 -17.27 -4.78
CA ASN A 8 1.42 -18.53 -5.53
C ASN A 8 1.35 -19.78 -4.62
N TYR A 9 2.10 -19.79 -3.52
CA TYR A 9 2.07 -20.88 -2.55
C TYR A 9 0.68 -21.07 -1.89
N TYR A 10 0.03 -19.97 -1.48
CA TYR A 10 -1.29 -20.03 -0.81
C TYR A 10 -2.43 -20.22 -1.80
N ARG A 11 -2.33 -19.61 -2.99
CA ARG A 11 -3.26 -19.84 -4.11
C ARG A 11 -3.36 -21.33 -4.44
N ASN A 12 -2.21 -21.99 -4.63
CA ASN A 12 -2.18 -23.39 -5.04
C ASN A 12 -2.50 -24.37 -3.90
N LYS A 13 -2.23 -24.00 -2.64
CA LYS A 13 -2.47 -24.88 -1.48
C LYS A 13 -3.93 -24.87 -1.02
N TYR A 14 -4.64 -23.76 -1.18
CA TYR A 14 -6.00 -23.57 -0.68
C TYR A 14 -7.05 -23.28 -1.76
N ASP A 15 -6.67 -23.32 -3.04
CA ASP A 15 -7.54 -23.02 -4.19
C ASP A 15 -8.24 -21.64 -4.11
N ILE A 16 -7.53 -20.67 -3.53
CA ILE A 16 -8.05 -19.30 -3.33
C ILE A 16 -7.90 -18.53 -4.65
N ASN A 17 -9.02 -18.09 -5.22
CA ASN A 17 -9.04 -17.23 -6.40
C ASN A 17 -8.97 -15.75 -6.00
N ASP A 18 -8.32 -14.92 -6.83
CA ASP A 18 -8.20 -13.48 -6.61
C ASP A 18 -9.57 -12.77 -6.53
N ARG A 19 -10.63 -13.40 -7.03
CA ARG A 19 -12.01 -12.90 -6.98
C ARG A 19 -12.75 -13.24 -5.69
N ASP A 20 -12.19 -14.10 -4.85
CA ASP A 20 -12.82 -14.45 -3.56
C ASP A 20 -12.72 -13.28 -2.57
N PHE A 21 -11.76 -12.38 -2.78
CA PHE A 21 -11.48 -11.23 -1.91
C PHE A 21 -11.28 -9.91 -2.70
N LEU A 22 -12.25 -9.54 -3.53
CA LEU A 22 -12.20 -8.33 -4.37
C LEU A 22 -11.89 -7.05 -3.57
N ASN A 23 -12.43 -6.91 -2.36
CA ASN A 23 -12.18 -5.74 -1.53
C ASN A 23 -10.73 -5.66 -1.04
N SER A 24 -10.13 -6.81 -0.69
CA SER A 24 -8.72 -6.86 -0.28
C SER A 24 -7.78 -6.60 -1.46
N LEU A 25 -8.12 -7.10 -2.66
CA LEU A 25 -7.39 -6.82 -3.89
C LEU A 25 -7.46 -5.33 -4.28
N ALA A 26 -8.64 -4.72 -4.15
CA ALA A 26 -8.81 -3.29 -4.41
C ALA A 26 -8.00 -2.46 -3.40
N ALA A 27 -8.03 -2.81 -2.12
CA ALA A 27 -7.23 -2.13 -1.10
C ALA A 27 -5.72 -2.27 -1.38
N ASP A 28 -5.24 -3.45 -1.78
CA ASP A 28 -3.82 -3.67 -2.12
C ASP A 28 -3.39 -2.84 -3.33
N ARG A 29 -4.24 -2.72 -4.36
CA ARG A 29 -3.92 -1.98 -5.60
C ARG A 29 -4.13 -0.47 -5.52
N LEU A 30 -5.01 0.00 -4.63
CA LEU A 30 -5.38 1.42 -4.53
C LEU A 30 -4.83 2.09 -3.27
N SER A 31 -4.10 1.37 -2.42
CA SER A 31 -3.46 1.94 -1.23
C SER A 31 -1.95 2.03 -1.42
N MET A 32 -1.37 3.12 -0.93
CA MET A 32 0.07 3.33 -0.83
C MET A 32 0.46 3.35 0.65
N THR A 33 1.61 2.75 0.98
CA THR A 33 2.18 2.84 2.34
C THR A 33 3.17 4.00 2.38
N LEU A 34 2.98 4.91 3.34
CA LEU A 34 3.92 6.00 3.60
C LEU A 34 4.91 5.58 4.69
N PRO A 35 6.17 6.07 4.64
CA PRO A 35 7.11 5.87 5.72
C PRO A 35 6.61 6.57 7.00
N LEU A 36 6.42 5.80 8.06
CA LEU A 36 6.06 6.30 9.39
C LEU A 36 6.73 5.40 10.43
N TYR A 37 7.75 5.93 11.10
CA TYR A 37 8.49 5.20 12.14
C TYR A 37 8.91 6.15 13.27
N PRO A 38 9.07 5.64 14.51
CA PRO A 38 9.18 6.50 15.69
C PRO A 38 10.43 7.41 15.76
N GLN A 39 11.46 7.10 14.97
CA GLN A 39 12.74 7.83 14.94
C GLN A 39 12.88 8.77 13.74
N MET A 40 11.80 9.04 13.02
CA MET A 40 11.82 9.99 11.90
C MET A 40 12.20 11.39 12.41
N THR A 41 13.13 12.06 11.73
CA THR A 41 13.48 13.44 12.06
C THR A 41 12.44 14.41 11.51
N ASP A 42 12.41 15.63 12.04
CA ASP A 42 11.50 16.67 11.54
C ASP A 42 11.75 16.97 10.05
N GLU A 43 13.01 16.91 9.60
CA GLU A 43 13.39 17.10 8.19
C GLU A 43 12.87 15.98 7.29
N GLU A 44 12.96 14.73 7.74
CA GLU A 44 12.44 13.57 7.02
C GLU A 44 10.91 13.63 6.92
N GLN A 45 10.26 14.03 8.01
CA GLN A 45 8.81 14.20 8.04
C GLN A 45 8.35 15.34 7.12
N GLU A 46 9.04 16.48 7.13
CA GLU A 46 8.73 17.60 6.24
C GLU A 46 8.95 17.23 4.76
N TYR A 47 10.01 16.48 4.44
CA TYR A 47 10.24 15.97 3.09
C TYR A 47 9.05 15.14 2.59
N VAL A 48 8.54 14.22 3.41
CA VAL A 48 7.38 13.38 3.06
C VAL A 48 6.13 14.24 2.87
N ILE A 49 5.87 15.19 3.76
CA ILE A 49 4.70 16.11 3.68
C ILE A 49 4.75 16.95 2.40
N ALA A 50 5.91 17.51 2.07
CA ALA A 50 6.09 18.34 0.89
C ALA A 50 5.78 17.58 -0.41
N HIS A 51 6.28 16.35 -0.54
CA HIS A 51 6.07 15.52 -1.73
C HIS A 51 4.61 15.06 -1.85
N ILE A 52 3.94 14.71 -0.74
CA ILE A 52 2.51 14.35 -0.76
C ILE A 52 1.68 15.55 -1.23
N ARG A 53 1.97 16.75 -0.73
CA ARG A 53 1.29 17.98 -1.13
C ARG A 53 1.52 18.30 -2.61
N GLU A 54 2.73 18.12 -3.12
CA GLU A 54 3.05 18.32 -4.53
C GLU A 54 2.28 17.34 -5.44
N LEU A 55 2.34 16.04 -5.14
CA LEU A 55 1.59 15.01 -5.87
C LEU A 55 0.08 15.28 -5.85
N SER A 56 -0.46 15.77 -4.73
CA SER A 56 -1.87 16.12 -4.64
C SER A 56 -2.28 17.27 -5.56
N LYS A 57 -1.37 18.19 -5.92
CA LYS A 57 -1.66 19.31 -6.82
C LYS A 57 -1.63 18.92 -8.30
N LEU A 58 -0.88 17.87 -8.66
CA LEU A 58 -0.75 17.38 -10.04
C LEU A 58 -1.98 16.60 -10.52
N CYS A 59 -2.81 16.11 -9.61
CA CYS A 59 -4.00 15.31 -9.92
C CYS A 59 -5.32 16.11 -10.00
N TRP A 60 -5.26 17.45 -9.95
CA TRP A 60 -6.41 18.34 -10.18
C TRP A 60 -6.13 19.34 -11.30
#